data_AF-A0A645AP39-F1
#
_entry.id   AF-A0A645AP39-F1
#
_cell.length_a   1.000
_cell.length_b   1.000
_cell.length_c   1.000
_cell.angle_alpha   90.00
_cell.angle_beta   90.00
_cell.angle_gamma   90.00
#
_symmetry.space_group_name_H-M   'P 1'
#
loop_
_entity.id
_entity.type
_entity.pdbx_description
1 polymer ?
#
loop_
_entity_poly.entity_id
_entity_poly.type
_entity_poly.pdbx_seq_one_letter_code
_entity_poly.pdbx_strand_id
1 'polypeptide(L)'
;MTVHHRDEFDALQKQLRELQGVSILIYDQTCATEKRRRRKRGEYPDPARRAFINPAVCEGCGDCSVASNCLSVEPLETPLGTKRKINQSSCNKDFSCLKGFCPSFVTAEGAQLRKPLAVASSGEQPVVVPEPVLPTLDKPCGIVVTGVGGTGVVTIGALIGMASHLENKGVTVLDMTGLAQKGGAVMSHVQVAATPGEIHATRIATGEANLLIGCDEIVSASGEVLSKVRQGLTRAVVNSARTPAAEFLSNPDWKFPGAAAEKDIRASVGEDCQFIDANALALQLLGDTLYANPLLLGYAWQKGWLPLGKDALLRAIELNSVAVEQNKQAFEWGRLAAHDRSALPAAPTARDTEAVIMEMPVSLDRVIKRRVELLTAYQNAAYARRYSDAVASVREVEQRVVGTGKLVLTDAVARNLAKLMAYKDEYEVARLHADPAFLDQLRQQFEGEPGRDYTLSFYLAPPLSAKRDAEGQLQKRRYGSWMMRAFKLLARFKGLRGTVLDPFGRTEERRQERQLVADYFALIEEFCCSLTPESYFHALDLARVPETIRGYGHVKERNVREAHARQKELLVRYRGDCASSAAESGPQVQDALRA
;
A
#
# COMPACT_ATOMS: atom_id res chain seq x y z
N MET A 1 30.54 -28.55 -11.96
CA MET A 1 29.68 -27.49 -11.40
C MET A 1 28.98 -26.81 -12.57
N THR A 2 27.65 -26.87 -12.65
CA THR A 2 26.88 -26.14 -13.65
C THR A 2 26.33 -24.86 -13.03
N VAL A 3 26.26 -23.77 -13.81
CA VAL A 3 25.72 -22.49 -13.36
C VAL A 3 24.40 -22.25 -14.06
N HIS A 4 23.36 -22.03 -13.29
CA HIS A 4 21.99 -21.85 -13.77
C HIS A 4 21.45 -20.50 -13.32
N HIS A 5 20.47 -19.96 -14.06
CA HIS A 5 19.79 -18.76 -13.61
C HIS A 5 18.89 -19.08 -12.42
N ARG A 6 18.65 -18.10 -11.53
CA ARG A 6 17.76 -18.24 -10.35
C ARG A 6 16.37 -18.79 -10.70
N ASP A 7 15.89 -18.51 -11.91
CA ASP A 7 14.56 -18.92 -12.36
C ASP A 7 14.41 -20.45 -12.47
N GLU A 8 15.53 -21.18 -12.55
CA GLU A 8 15.57 -22.63 -12.58
C GLU A 8 15.67 -23.26 -11.18
N PHE A 9 15.71 -22.46 -10.11
CA PHE A 9 15.99 -22.95 -8.75
C PHE A 9 15.04 -24.06 -8.28
N ASP A 10 13.73 -23.87 -8.44
CA ASP A 10 12.74 -24.87 -8.04
C ASP A 10 12.84 -26.15 -8.87
N ALA A 11 13.13 -26.02 -10.17
CA ALA A 11 13.32 -27.15 -11.07
C ALA A 11 14.57 -27.95 -10.68
N LEU A 12 15.67 -27.26 -10.37
CA LEU A 12 16.91 -27.87 -9.87
C LEU A 12 16.70 -28.54 -8.53
N GLN A 13 15.97 -27.92 -7.59
CA GLN A 13 15.64 -28.56 -6.31
C GLN A 13 14.85 -29.86 -6.49
N LYS A 14 13.87 -29.88 -7.42
CA LYS A 14 13.12 -31.10 -7.75
C LYS A 14 14.01 -32.16 -8.39
N GLN A 15 14.86 -31.77 -9.35
CA GLN A 15 15.79 -32.68 -10.00
C GLN A 15 16.80 -33.27 -9.01
N LEU A 16 17.39 -32.45 -8.14
CA LEU A 16 18.37 -32.90 -7.14
C LEU A 16 17.74 -33.81 -6.07
N ARG A 17 16.42 -33.68 -5.82
CA ARG A 17 15.67 -34.57 -4.93
C ARG A 17 15.56 -35.99 -5.47
N GLU A 18 15.54 -36.16 -6.79
CA GLU A 18 15.42 -37.46 -7.45
C GLU A 18 16.75 -38.21 -7.57
N LEU A 19 17.88 -37.52 -7.40
CA LEU A 19 19.21 -38.11 -7.48
C LEU A 19 19.56 -38.86 -6.18
N GLN A 20 20.01 -40.11 -6.31
CA GLN A 20 20.53 -40.88 -5.18
C GLN A 20 21.93 -40.39 -4.76
N GLY A 21 22.17 -40.29 -3.46
CA GLY A 21 23.44 -39.82 -2.88
C GLY A 21 23.35 -38.40 -2.29
N VAL A 22 24.49 -37.75 -2.10
CA VAL A 22 24.57 -36.39 -1.55
C VAL A 22 24.65 -35.39 -2.71
N SER A 23 23.63 -34.53 -2.83
CA SER A 23 23.62 -33.39 -3.74
C SER A 23 23.97 -32.10 -3.00
N ILE A 24 24.70 -31.20 -3.66
CA ILE A 24 25.06 -29.88 -3.13
C ILE A 24 24.51 -28.81 -4.08
N LEU A 25 23.68 -27.92 -3.56
CA LEU A 25 23.17 -26.75 -4.27
C LEU A 25 23.71 -25.49 -3.59
N ILE A 26 24.59 -24.77 -4.30
CA ILE A 26 25.16 -23.51 -3.82
C ILE A 26 24.31 -22.36 -4.35
N TYR A 27 23.66 -21.64 -3.46
CA TYR A 27 22.85 -20.46 -3.81
C TYR A 27 23.64 -19.17 -3.57
N ASP A 28 24.26 -18.65 -4.64
CA ASP A 28 24.96 -17.37 -4.60
C ASP A 28 24.07 -16.24 -5.14
N GLN A 29 23.38 -15.54 -4.22
CA GLN A 29 22.64 -14.33 -4.55
C GLN A 29 22.85 -13.26 -3.50
N THR A 30 23.34 -12.09 -3.93
CA THR A 30 23.38 -10.90 -3.07
C THR A 30 21.97 -10.53 -2.61
N CYS A 31 21.76 -10.41 -1.30
CA CYS A 31 20.47 -10.02 -0.75
C CYS A 31 20.09 -8.60 -1.22
N ALA A 32 18.79 -8.33 -1.25
CA ALA A 32 18.29 -7.11 -1.87
C ALA A 32 18.71 -5.84 -1.09
N THR A 33 18.90 -5.94 0.24
CA THR A 33 19.41 -4.86 1.08
C THR A 33 20.86 -4.52 0.73
N GLU A 34 21.70 -5.53 0.55
CA GLU A 34 23.11 -5.35 0.20
C GLU A 34 23.26 -4.80 -1.23
N LYS A 35 22.46 -5.27 -2.19
CA LYS A 35 22.41 -4.67 -3.54
C LYS A 35 22.11 -3.17 -3.50
N ARG A 36 21.13 -2.76 -2.68
CA ARG A 36 20.77 -1.35 -2.52
C ARG A 36 21.91 -0.55 -1.89
N ARG A 37 22.53 -1.08 -0.84
CA ARG A 37 23.68 -0.44 -0.17
C ARG A 37 24.84 -0.24 -1.15
N ARG A 38 25.21 -1.28 -1.90
CA ARG A 38 26.29 -1.22 -2.90
C ARG A 38 25.96 -0.25 -4.04
N ARG A 39 24.71 -0.22 -4.54
CA ARG A 39 24.29 0.78 -5.54
C ARG A 39 24.44 2.22 -5.04
N LYS A 40 24.06 2.48 -3.78
CA LYS A 40 24.26 3.81 -3.17
C LYS A 40 25.74 4.20 -3.04
N ARG A 41 26.63 3.21 -2.94
CA ARG A 41 28.09 3.39 -2.91
C ARG A 41 28.76 3.37 -4.29
N GLY A 42 28.01 3.12 -5.36
CA GLY A 42 28.56 2.94 -6.71
C GLY A 42 29.25 1.58 -6.96
N GLU A 43 29.14 0.63 -6.03
CA GLU A 43 29.80 -0.69 -6.08
C GLU A 43 28.95 -1.77 -6.79
N TYR A 44 27.78 -1.42 -7.34
CA TYR A 44 26.89 -2.36 -8.02
C TYR A 44 26.10 -1.66 -9.14
N PRO A 45 25.82 -2.34 -10.27
CA PRO A 45 25.08 -1.74 -11.39
C PRO A 45 23.70 -1.22 -10.98
N ASP A 46 23.43 0.05 -11.29
CA ASP A 46 22.11 0.65 -11.12
C ASP A 46 21.38 0.76 -12.46
N PRO A 47 20.36 -0.09 -12.74
CA PRO A 47 19.65 -0.02 -13.99
C PRO A 47 18.86 1.30 -14.08
N ALA A 48 18.97 1.98 -15.23
CA ALA A 48 18.17 3.14 -15.60
C ALA A 48 16.75 2.74 -16.00
N ARG A 49 16.10 1.89 -15.19
CA ARG A 49 14.76 1.36 -15.41
C ARG A 49 13.98 1.44 -14.12
N ARG A 50 12.75 1.96 -14.21
CA ARG A 50 11.83 2.12 -13.08
C ARG A 50 10.54 1.37 -13.38
N ALA A 51 10.05 0.59 -12.41
CA ALA A 51 8.75 -0.06 -12.52
C ALA A 51 7.67 0.87 -11.98
N PHE A 52 6.55 0.96 -12.69
CA PHE A 52 5.38 1.74 -12.33
C PHE A 52 4.14 0.86 -12.47
N ILE A 53 3.11 1.10 -11.66
CA ILE A 53 1.83 0.40 -11.75
C ILE A 53 0.77 1.44 -12.06
N ASN A 54 0.04 1.27 -13.17
CA ASN A 54 -1.17 2.05 -13.43
C ASN A 54 -2.27 1.58 -12.45
N PRO A 55 -2.67 2.39 -11.44
CA PRO A 55 -3.63 1.96 -10.42
C PRO A 55 -5.01 1.71 -11.00
N ALA A 56 -5.37 2.41 -12.09
CA ALA A 56 -6.65 2.24 -12.75
C ALA A 56 -6.76 0.86 -13.41
N VAL A 57 -5.65 0.31 -13.94
CA VAL A 57 -5.58 -1.06 -14.47
C VAL A 57 -5.40 -2.10 -13.37
N CYS A 58 -4.75 -1.78 -12.26
CA CYS A 58 -4.54 -2.73 -11.17
C CYS A 58 -5.86 -3.29 -10.60
N GLU A 59 -5.93 -4.62 -10.40
CA GLU A 59 -7.08 -5.29 -9.76
C GLU A 59 -6.88 -5.54 -8.26
N GLY A 60 -5.71 -5.20 -7.71
CA GLY A 60 -5.43 -5.41 -6.28
C GLY A 60 -5.35 -6.89 -5.88
N CYS A 61 -5.05 -7.80 -6.81
CA CYS A 61 -5.02 -9.26 -6.56
C CYS A 61 -3.83 -9.74 -5.72
N GLY A 62 -2.79 -8.92 -5.54
CA GLY A 62 -1.61 -9.30 -4.73
C GLY A 62 -0.63 -10.27 -5.43
N ASP A 63 -0.90 -10.72 -6.65
CA ASP A 63 -0.02 -11.67 -7.36
C ASP A 63 1.41 -11.15 -7.55
N CYS A 64 1.56 -9.84 -7.76
CA CYS A 64 2.88 -9.20 -7.79
C CYS A 64 3.63 -9.27 -6.44
N SER A 65 2.90 -9.25 -5.33
CA SER A 65 3.46 -9.41 -3.98
C SER A 65 3.85 -10.86 -3.74
N VAL A 66 3.01 -11.82 -4.13
CA VAL A 66 3.32 -13.26 -4.05
C VAL A 66 4.57 -13.60 -4.88
N ALA A 67 4.66 -13.09 -6.11
CA ALA A 67 5.78 -13.36 -7.02
C ALA A 67 7.11 -12.70 -6.58
N SER A 68 7.06 -11.62 -5.79
CA SER A 68 8.26 -10.83 -5.47
C SER A 68 8.64 -10.78 -4.00
N ASN A 69 7.70 -11.09 -3.10
CA ASN A 69 7.81 -10.87 -1.66
C ASN A 69 8.32 -9.44 -1.33
N CYS A 70 7.88 -8.44 -2.10
CA CYS A 70 8.47 -7.11 -2.12
C CYS A 70 7.62 -6.06 -1.39
N LEU A 71 8.17 -5.49 -0.33
CA LEU A 71 7.53 -4.40 0.44
C LEU A 71 7.40 -3.08 -0.33
N SER A 72 8.17 -2.90 -1.40
CA SER A 72 8.05 -1.70 -2.25
C SER A 72 6.80 -1.73 -3.14
N VAL A 73 6.03 -2.82 -3.14
CA VAL A 73 4.73 -2.93 -3.82
C VAL A 73 3.62 -2.58 -2.82
N GLU A 74 3.52 -1.31 -2.49
CA GLU A 74 2.66 -0.82 -1.41
C GLU A 74 1.17 -0.83 -1.81
N PRO A 75 0.24 -1.02 -0.85
CA PRO A 75 -1.17 -0.76 -1.09
C PRO A 75 -1.41 0.72 -1.41
N LEU A 76 -2.38 0.96 -2.29
CA LEU A 76 -2.87 2.30 -2.64
C LEU A 76 -4.39 2.29 -2.53
N GLU A 77 -4.95 3.02 -1.56
CA GLU A 77 -6.39 3.15 -1.42
C GLU A 77 -6.97 3.98 -2.56
N THR A 78 -8.00 3.45 -3.22
CA THR A 78 -8.70 4.18 -4.28
C THR A 78 -10.22 4.06 -4.10
N PRO A 79 -11.02 4.93 -4.74
CA PRO A 79 -12.48 4.79 -4.77
C PRO A 79 -12.98 3.48 -5.41
N LEU A 80 -12.09 2.70 -6.06
CA LEU A 80 -12.37 1.39 -6.66
C LEU A 80 -11.76 0.23 -5.84
N GLY A 81 -11.43 0.49 -4.57
CA GLY A 81 -10.81 -0.46 -3.65
C GLY A 81 -9.27 -0.35 -3.62
N THR A 82 -8.64 -1.19 -2.80
CA THR A 82 -7.19 -1.21 -2.60
C THR A 82 -6.47 -1.68 -3.87
N LYS A 83 -5.59 -0.83 -4.40
CA LYS A 83 -4.72 -1.06 -5.55
C LYS A 83 -3.26 -1.20 -5.09
N ARG A 84 -2.32 -1.23 -6.03
CA ARG A 84 -0.89 -1.33 -5.74
C ARG A 84 -0.15 -0.17 -6.40
N LYS A 85 0.89 0.31 -5.73
CA LYS A 85 1.86 1.28 -6.26
C LYS A 85 3.28 0.81 -5.99
N ILE A 86 4.24 1.32 -6.75
CA ILE A 86 5.66 1.07 -6.49
C ILE A 86 6.23 2.27 -5.74
N ASN A 87 6.77 2.03 -4.54
CA ASN A 87 7.57 3.03 -3.84
C ASN A 87 8.94 3.14 -4.51
N GLN A 88 9.18 4.25 -5.22
CA GLN A 88 10.41 4.46 -5.99
C GLN A 88 11.66 4.69 -5.14
N SER A 89 11.47 5.12 -3.88
CA SER A 89 12.53 5.41 -2.91
C SER A 89 13.07 4.14 -2.24
N SER A 90 12.18 3.17 -2.01
CA SER A 90 12.53 1.88 -1.41
C SER A 90 12.79 0.76 -2.44
N CYS A 91 12.40 0.97 -3.71
CA CYS A 91 12.52 -0.03 -4.77
C CYS A 91 13.96 -0.52 -4.97
N ASN A 92 14.13 -1.84 -4.91
CA ASN A 92 15.41 -2.52 -5.14
C ASN A 92 15.72 -2.77 -6.63
N LYS A 93 14.87 -2.33 -7.58
CA LYS A 93 15.07 -2.51 -9.04
C LYS A 93 15.57 -3.93 -9.44
N ASP A 94 15.02 -4.97 -8.82
CA ASP A 94 15.24 -6.37 -9.21
C ASP A 94 14.15 -6.87 -10.19
N PHE A 95 13.03 -6.13 -10.25
CA PHE A 95 11.91 -6.32 -11.16
C PHE A 95 11.21 -7.69 -11.03
N SER A 96 11.42 -8.40 -9.93
CA SER A 96 10.75 -9.68 -9.63
C SER A 96 9.22 -9.51 -9.64
N CYS A 97 8.71 -8.34 -9.25
CA CYS A 97 7.28 -8.01 -9.30
C CYS A 97 6.68 -8.05 -10.72
N LEU A 98 7.49 -7.89 -11.77
CA LEU A 98 7.05 -8.02 -13.15
C LEU A 98 6.74 -9.48 -13.54
N LYS A 99 7.12 -10.47 -12.75
CA LYS A 99 6.75 -11.87 -13.00
C LYS A 99 5.27 -12.13 -12.72
N GLY A 100 4.65 -11.34 -11.84
CA GLY A 100 3.21 -11.43 -11.59
C GLY A 100 2.39 -11.19 -12.86
N PHE A 101 1.29 -11.92 -13.01
CA PHE A 101 0.42 -11.87 -14.19
C PHE A 101 -0.53 -10.67 -14.11
N CYS A 102 0.02 -9.49 -14.41
CA CYS A 102 -0.72 -8.23 -14.36
C CYS A 102 -0.30 -7.27 -15.48
N PRO A 103 -1.27 -6.77 -16.29
CA PRO A 103 -1.02 -5.79 -17.35
C PRO A 103 -0.93 -4.34 -16.85
N SER A 104 -1.08 -4.10 -15.54
CA SER A 104 -0.96 -2.76 -14.95
C SER A 104 0.49 -2.26 -14.89
N PHE A 105 1.47 -3.17 -14.95
CA PHE A 105 2.87 -2.82 -14.90
C PHE A 105 3.33 -2.13 -16.18
N VAL A 106 4.04 -1.03 -15.99
CA VAL A 106 4.74 -0.28 -17.02
C VAL A 106 6.16 -0.07 -16.53
N THR A 107 7.15 -0.24 -17.39
CA THR A 107 8.53 0.15 -17.05
C THR A 107 8.93 1.35 -17.85
N ALA A 108 9.46 2.36 -17.15
CA ALA A 108 10.03 3.56 -17.72
C ALA A 108 11.56 3.41 -17.77
N GLU A 109 12.12 3.35 -18.97
CA GLU A 109 13.55 3.23 -19.24
C GLU A 109 14.17 4.58 -19.57
N GLY A 110 15.22 4.95 -18.87
CA GLY A 110 15.83 6.29 -18.90
C GLY A 110 15.18 7.28 -17.92
N ALA A 111 14.07 6.91 -17.28
CA ALA A 111 13.36 7.80 -16.37
C ALA A 111 14.14 8.10 -15.08
N GLN A 112 14.30 9.39 -14.80
CA GLN A 112 14.82 9.90 -13.54
C GLN A 112 13.66 10.37 -12.66
N LEU A 113 13.79 10.20 -11.34
CA LEU A 113 12.78 10.72 -10.42
C LEU A 113 12.80 12.24 -10.45
N ARG A 114 11.60 12.82 -10.45
CA ARG A 114 11.45 14.26 -10.39
C ARG A 114 12.07 14.78 -9.11
N LYS A 115 13.11 15.60 -9.25
CA LYS A 115 13.60 16.37 -8.11
C LYS A 115 12.49 17.32 -7.69
N PRO A 116 12.21 17.46 -6.38
CA PRO A 116 11.32 18.51 -5.96
C PRO A 116 11.85 19.82 -6.53
N LEU A 117 10.93 20.65 -7.04
CA LEU A 117 11.26 22.05 -7.28
C LEU A 117 11.93 22.49 -5.99
N ALA A 118 13.21 22.87 -6.07
CA ALA A 118 13.85 23.53 -4.95
C ALA A 118 12.81 24.53 -4.46
N VAL A 119 12.42 24.42 -3.18
CA VAL A 119 11.75 25.55 -2.54
C VAL A 119 12.82 26.62 -2.64
N ALA A 120 12.79 27.34 -3.77
CA ALA A 120 13.56 28.52 -3.99
C ALA A 120 13.15 29.33 -2.79
N SER A 121 14.10 29.49 -1.86
CA SER A 121 14.07 30.46 -0.81
C SER A 121 13.42 31.70 -1.41
N SER A 122 12.14 31.86 -1.11
CA SER A 122 11.25 32.75 -1.82
C SER A 122 11.51 34.15 -1.32
N GLY A 123 12.71 34.69 -1.53
CA GLY A 123 13.11 36.03 -1.10
C GLY A 123 12.97 36.34 0.39
N GLU A 124 12.48 35.41 1.20
CA GLU A 124 12.19 35.58 2.62
C GLU A 124 13.39 35.11 3.42
N GLN A 125 13.75 35.93 4.41
CA GLN A 125 14.91 35.75 5.27
C GLN A 125 14.96 34.32 5.82
N PRO A 126 16.16 33.71 5.98
CA PRO A 126 16.27 32.41 6.61
C PRO A 126 15.60 32.46 7.99
N VAL A 127 14.57 31.65 8.20
CA VAL A 127 13.88 31.55 9.49
C VAL A 127 14.94 31.11 10.51
N VAL A 128 15.30 32.01 11.42
CA VAL A 128 16.29 31.74 12.46
C VAL A 128 15.64 30.84 13.49
N VAL A 129 15.95 29.54 13.42
CA VAL A 129 15.45 28.56 14.39
C VAL A 129 16.33 28.63 15.66
N PRO A 130 15.77 29.01 16.82
CA PRO A 130 16.53 29.17 18.05
C PRO A 130 17.11 27.83 18.51
N GLU A 131 18.19 27.87 19.30
CA GLU A 131 18.69 26.66 19.94
C GLU A 131 17.84 26.30 21.17
N PRO A 132 17.45 25.02 21.33
CA PRO A 132 16.66 24.58 22.47
C PRO A 132 17.53 24.44 23.72
N VAL A 133 16.90 24.52 24.89
CA VAL A 133 17.52 24.09 26.14
C VAL A 133 17.60 22.56 26.13
N LEU A 134 18.82 22.03 26.19
CA LEU A 134 19.05 20.58 26.21
C LEU A 134 18.78 20.01 27.62
N PRO A 135 18.27 18.77 27.72
CA PRO A 135 18.03 18.12 29.00
C PRO A 135 19.35 17.76 29.69
N THR A 136 19.38 17.88 31.02
CA THR A 136 20.51 17.45 31.84
C THR A 136 20.56 15.93 31.94
N LEU A 137 21.76 15.37 32.12
CA LEU A 137 22.00 13.94 32.28
C LEU A 137 22.19 13.58 33.77
N ASP A 138 21.33 14.09 34.64
CA ASP A 138 21.33 13.73 36.08
C ASP A 138 20.94 12.25 36.29
N LYS A 139 20.24 11.68 35.31
CA LYS A 139 19.90 10.27 35.19
C LYS A 139 20.13 9.82 33.74
N PRO A 140 20.39 8.53 33.50
CA PRO A 140 20.44 7.99 32.15
C PRO A 140 19.16 8.29 31.38
N CYS A 141 19.31 8.76 30.15
CA CYS A 141 18.24 9.04 29.20
C CYS A 141 18.04 7.83 28.29
N GLY A 142 16.90 7.16 28.43
CA GLY A 142 16.47 6.05 27.57
C GLY A 142 15.73 6.55 26.34
N ILE A 143 16.26 6.27 25.16
CA ILE A 143 15.69 6.62 23.86
C ILE A 143 15.33 5.33 23.12
N VAL A 144 14.08 5.20 22.71
CA VAL A 144 13.60 4.09 21.87
C VAL A 144 13.37 4.63 20.48
N VAL A 145 14.09 4.11 19.49
CA VAL A 145 13.83 4.39 18.07
C VAL A 145 13.14 3.18 17.48
N THR A 146 11.99 3.37 16.84
CA THR A 146 11.19 2.27 16.29
C THR A 146 10.97 2.45 14.81
N GLY A 147 10.76 1.35 14.09
CA GLY A 147 10.23 1.42 12.74
C GLY A 147 10.32 0.11 11.98
N VAL A 148 9.98 0.16 10.70
CA VAL A 148 9.99 -1.02 9.83
C VAL A 148 11.41 -1.30 9.34
N GLY A 149 11.83 -2.57 9.34
CA GLY A 149 13.15 -2.99 8.87
C GLY A 149 13.45 -2.52 7.44
N GLY A 150 14.62 -1.89 7.27
CA GLY A 150 15.09 -1.34 5.99
C GLY A 150 14.78 0.15 5.75
N THR A 151 14.16 0.83 6.72
CA THR A 151 13.84 2.28 6.66
C THR A 151 14.93 3.18 7.26
N GLY A 152 15.90 2.65 8.00
CA GLY A 152 16.99 3.43 8.59
C GLY A 152 16.92 3.62 10.11
N VAL A 153 16.10 2.85 10.83
CA VAL A 153 15.98 2.88 12.31
C VAL A 153 17.33 2.70 13.01
N VAL A 154 18.07 1.65 12.63
CA VAL A 154 19.41 1.36 13.17
C VAL A 154 20.39 2.50 12.89
N THR A 155 20.24 3.19 11.75
CA THR A 155 21.08 4.34 11.41
C THR A 155 20.88 5.49 12.39
N ILE A 156 19.64 5.78 12.81
CA ILE A 156 19.39 6.81 13.83
C ILE A 156 20.00 6.41 15.17
N GLY A 157 19.83 5.15 15.60
CA GLY A 157 20.47 4.65 16.81
C GLY A 157 22.00 4.81 16.78
N ALA A 158 22.62 4.48 15.65
CA ALA A 158 24.06 4.66 15.44
C ALA A 158 24.51 6.13 15.41
N LEU A 159 23.71 7.03 14.82
CA LEU A 159 24.00 8.47 14.83
C LEU A 159 23.97 9.05 16.24
N ILE A 160 22.96 8.69 17.05
CA ILE A 160 22.87 9.07 18.46
C ILE A 160 24.07 8.48 19.22
N GLY A 161 24.39 7.20 18.98
CA GLY A 161 25.55 6.53 19.58
C GLY A 161 26.88 7.25 19.32
N MET A 162 27.15 7.58 18.05
CA MET A 162 28.37 8.28 17.65
C MET A 162 28.41 9.71 18.20
N ALA A 163 27.28 10.43 18.19
CA ALA A 163 27.22 11.77 18.76
C ALA A 163 27.50 11.77 20.27
N SER A 164 26.93 10.83 21.02
CA SER A 164 27.24 10.65 22.45
C SER A 164 28.72 10.35 22.68
N HIS A 165 29.32 9.51 21.83
CA HIS A 165 30.74 9.18 21.91
C HIS A 165 31.64 10.40 21.67
N LEU A 166 31.31 11.24 20.67
CA LEU A 166 32.04 12.47 20.36
C LEU A 166 32.01 13.48 21.54
N GLU A 167 30.97 13.43 22.37
CA GLU A 167 30.82 14.27 23.57
C GLU A 167 31.38 13.63 24.85
N ASN A 168 32.07 12.48 24.75
CA ASN A 168 32.59 11.71 25.87
C ASN A 168 31.52 11.26 26.89
N LYS A 169 30.28 11.07 26.44
CA LYS A 169 29.18 10.57 27.28
C LYS A 169 29.16 9.04 27.34
N GLY A 170 28.55 8.51 28.39
CA GLY A 170 28.21 7.09 28.44
C GLY A 170 27.14 6.76 27.42
N VAL A 171 27.35 5.72 26.59
CA VAL A 171 26.34 5.30 25.61
C VAL A 171 26.31 3.79 25.41
N THR A 172 25.11 3.23 25.33
CA THR A 172 24.86 1.87 24.86
C THR A 172 23.78 1.88 23.79
N VAL A 173 24.02 1.17 22.69
CA VAL A 173 23.05 0.96 21.61
C VAL A 173 22.79 -0.54 21.49
N LEU A 174 21.51 -0.94 21.57
CA LEU A 174 21.05 -2.30 21.35
C LEU A 174 19.99 -2.29 20.25
N ASP A 175 20.34 -2.86 19.10
CA ASP A 175 19.41 -3.03 17.98
C ASP A 175 18.72 -4.39 18.04
N MET A 176 17.40 -4.38 18.13
CA MET A 176 16.53 -5.54 18.02
C MET A 176 15.89 -5.55 16.64
N THR A 177 16.43 -6.39 15.75
CA THR A 177 15.82 -6.66 14.44
C THR A 177 15.04 -7.97 14.51
N GLY A 178 13.74 -7.96 14.19
CA GLY A 178 12.97 -9.20 14.08
C GLY A 178 13.54 -10.16 13.01
N LEU A 179 13.08 -11.42 13.02
CA LEU A 179 13.50 -12.47 12.06
C LEU A 179 13.30 -12.06 10.58
N ALA A 180 12.36 -11.15 10.31
CA ALA A 180 12.14 -10.59 8.99
C ALA A 180 13.15 -9.47 8.70
N GLN A 181 14.16 -9.77 7.87
CA GLN A 181 15.20 -8.82 7.42
C GLN A 181 14.65 -7.54 6.74
N LYS A 182 13.39 -7.56 6.30
CA LYS A 182 12.64 -6.39 5.80
C LYS A 182 11.17 -6.52 6.22
N GLY A 183 10.53 -5.43 6.64
CA GLY A 183 9.09 -5.41 6.91
C GLY A 183 8.69 -5.85 8.32
N GLY A 184 9.63 -6.43 9.07
CA GLY A 184 9.46 -6.70 10.49
C GLY A 184 9.67 -5.44 11.33
N ALA A 185 9.17 -5.51 12.56
CA ALA A 185 9.46 -4.52 13.60
C ALA A 185 10.95 -4.50 13.90
N VAL A 186 11.52 -3.29 13.91
CA VAL A 186 12.88 -3.01 14.36
C VAL A 186 12.81 -1.96 15.45
N MET A 187 13.56 -2.19 16.51
CA MET A 187 13.72 -1.26 17.62
C MET A 187 15.20 -1.05 17.89
N SER A 188 15.60 0.18 18.15
CA SER A 188 16.93 0.53 18.64
C SER A 188 16.75 1.13 20.03
N HIS A 189 17.32 0.47 21.04
CA HIS A 189 17.39 0.99 22.40
C HIS A 189 18.70 1.73 22.54
N VAL A 190 18.63 3.04 22.78
CA VAL A 190 19.80 3.89 23.01
C VAL A 190 19.72 4.45 24.42
N GLN A 191 20.72 4.17 25.23
CA GLN A 191 20.85 4.77 26.56
C GLN A 191 22.03 5.72 26.56
N VAL A 192 21.79 6.95 27.01
CA VAL A 192 22.81 8.00 27.12
C VAL A 192 22.90 8.43 28.58
N ALA A 193 24.11 8.47 29.14
CA ALA A 193 24.36 8.90 30.52
C ALA A 193 25.55 9.87 30.56
N ALA A 194 25.73 10.58 31.67
CA ALA A 194 26.86 11.50 31.81
C ALA A 194 28.18 10.75 31.73
N THR A 195 28.27 9.58 32.38
CA THR A 195 29.43 8.69 32.32
C THR A 195 29.04 7.24 31.95
N PRO A 196 29.94 6.45 31.36
CA PRO A 196 29.65 5.05 31.04
C PRO A 196 29.26 4.19 32.25
N GLY A 197 29.79 4.51 33.44
CA GLY A 197 29.56 3.74 34.67
C GLY A 197 28.12 3.81 35.21
N GLU A 198 27.31 4.76 34.73
CA GLU A 198 25.91 4.95 35.12
C GLU A 198 24.94 4.06 34.31
N ILE A 199 25.41 3.39 33.26
CA ILE A 199 24.59 2.51 32.43
C ILE A 199 24.74 1.07 32.94
N HIS A 200 23.69 0.56 33.59
CA HIS A 200 23.68 -0.78 34.19
C HIS A 200 22.95 -1.83 33.35
N ALA A 201 22.19 -1.41 32.34
CA ALA A 201 21.45 -2.29 31.43
C ALA A 201 21.57 -1.78 29.99
N THR A 202 21.59 -2.68 29.02
CA THR A 202 21.62 -2.30 27.59
C THR A 202 20.22 -2.05 27.03
N ARG A 203 19.25 -2.86 27.46
CA ARG A 203 17.83 -2.74 27.08
C ARG A 203 17.10 -1.81 28.04
N ILE A 204 16.29 -0.91 27.48
CA ILE A 204 15.42 -0.01 28.27
C ILE A 204 14.33 -0.84 28.96
N ALA A 205 14.16 -0.67 30.26
CA ALA A 205 13.16 -1.41 31.02
C ALA A 205 11.75 -0.86 30.80
N THR A 206 10.77 -1.56 31.36
CA THR A 206 9.35 -1.21 31.25
C THR A 206 9.09 0.16 31.88
N GLY A 207 8.45 1.07 31.13
CA GLY A 207 8.12 2.42 31.58
C GLY A 207 9.31 3.38 31.83
N GLU A 208 10.49 3.07 31.30
CA GLU A 208 11.72 3.87 31.49
C GLU A 208 12.16 4.68 30.26
N ALA A 209 11.43 4.61 29.14
CA ALA A 209 11.77 5.42 27.97
C ALA A 209 11.49 6.90 28.25
N ASN A 210 12.50 7.76 28.11
CA ASN A 210 12.34 9.22 28.15
C ASN A 210 11.87 9.77 26.80
N LEU A 211 12.32 9.15 25.70
CA LEU A 211 12.02 9.59 24.34
C LEU A 211 11.69 8.41 23.43
N LEU A 212 10.58 8.52 22.71
CA LEU A 212 10.21 7.65 21.59
C LEU A 212 10.37 8.41 20.27
N ILE A 213 11.27 7.95 19.40
CA ILE A 213 11.38 8.40 18.01
C ILE A 213 10.75 7.31 17.13
N GLY A 214 9.47 7.48 16.84
CA GLY A 214 8.70 6.56 16.01
C GLY A 214 8.89 6.81 14.53
N CYS A 215 9.75 6.06 13.85
CA CYS A 215 9.92 6.18 12.39
C CYS A 215 8.76 5.53 11.61
N ASP A 216 7.92 4.73 12.28
CA ASP A 216 6.68 4.16 11.77
C ASP A 216 5.66 4.03 12.92
N GLU A 217 4.39 4.29 12.61
CA GLU A 217 3.29 4.31 13.56
C GLU A 217 2.92 2.91 14.09
N ILE A 218 2.87 1.90 13.22
CA ILE A 218 2.44 0.55 13.59
C ILE A 218 3.43 -0.09 14.56
N VAL A 219 4.73 0.01 14.27
CA VAL A 219 5.76 -0.54 15.16
C VAL A 219 5.78 0.24 16.49
N SER A 220 5.56 1.55 16.46
CA SER A 220 5.46 2.38 17.67
C SER A 220 4.28 2.00 18.57
N ALA A 221 3.17 1.57 17.97
CA ALA A 221 1.98 1.08 18.69
C ALA A 221 2.07 -0.40 19.10
N SER A 222 3.18 -1.09 18.84
CA SER A 222 3.33 -2.48 19.26
C SER A 222 3.41 -2.62 20.78
N GLY A 223 2.85 -3.69 21.32
CA GLY A 223 2.82 -3.92 22.79
C GLY A 223 4.22 -3.92 23.42
N GLU A 224 5.25 -4.35 22.70
CA GLU A 224 6.63 -4.28 23.18
C GLU A 224 7.09 -2.84 23.38
N VAL A 225 6.81 -1.93 22.44
CA VAL A 225 7.18 -0.51 22.54
C VAL A 225 6.32 0.20 23.58
N LEU A 226 5.01 -0.03 23.56
CA LEU A 226 4.09 0.57 24.52
C LEU A 226 4.41 0.16 25.97
N SER A 227 5.00 -1.03 26.19
CA SER A 227 5.49 -1.42 27.51
C SER A 227 6.65 -0.55 28.03
N LYS A 228 7.37 0.14 27.15
CA LYS A 228 8.54 0.98 27.50
C LYS A 228 8.19 2.42 27.79
N VAL A 229 7.02 2.88 27.34
CA VAL A 229 6.59 4.27 27.53
C VAL A 229 5.79 4.43 28.80
N ARG A 230 5.78 5.64 29.37
CA ARG A 230 5.04 5.99 30.57
C ARG A 230 4.56 7.43 30.49
N GLN A 231 3.27 7.63 30.78
CA GLN A 231 2.67 8.96 30.88
C GLN A 231 3.43 9.86 31.87
N GLY A 232 3.64 11.12 31.48
CA GLY A 232 4.36 12.12 32.28
C GLY A 232 5.88 11.95 32.34
N LEU A 233 6.43 10.88 31.75
CA LEU A 233 7.88 10.71 31.57
C LEU A 233 8.27 10.75 30.09
N THR A 234 7.62 9.92 29.28
CA THR A 234 7.99 9.71 27.89
C THR A 234 7.46 10.85 27.02
N ARG A 235 8.32 11.36 26.14
CA ARG A 235 7.93 12.26 25.05
C ARG A 235 8.06 11.50 23.74
N ALA A 236 7.18 11.74 22.78
CA ALA A 236 7.15 11.00 21.53
C ALA A 236 7.02 11.92 20.30
N VAL A 237 7.81 11.62 19.28
CA VAL A 237 7.55 12.08 17.91
C VAL A 237 7.38 10.85 17.03
N VAL A 238 6.25 10.76 16.33
CA VAL A 238 5.88 9.58 15.53
C VAL A 238 5.56 10.01 14.10
N ASN A 239 6.11 9.26 13.16
CA ASN A 239 5.81 9.35 11.74
C ASN A 239 4.42 8.76 11.47
N SER A 240 3.44 9.60 11.14
CA SER A 240 2.07 9.16 10.80
C SER A 240 1.92 8.74 9.33
N ALA A 241 3.04 8.63 8.61
CA ALA A 241 3.04 8.12 7.24
C ALA A 241 2.49 6.70 7.19
N ARG A 242 1.58 6.44 6.25
CA ARG A 242 0.94 5.14 6.04
C ARG A 242 1.90 4.12 5.42
N THR A 243 2.85 3.64 6.22
CA THR A 243 3.85 2.65 5.79
C THR A 243 3.28 1.24 5.99
N PRO A 244 3.28 0.37 4.96
CA PRO A 244 2.66 -0.93 5.07
C PRO A 244 3.55 -1.94 5.83
N ALA A 245 2.93 -2.73 6.71
CA ALA A 245 3.60 -3.81 7.45
C ALA A 245 3.67 -5.10 6.63
N ALA A 246 4.63 -5.99 6.89
CA ALA A 246 4.84 -7.21 6.08
C ALA A 246 3.58 -8.09 5.89
N GLU A 247 2.60 -8.00 6.79
CA GLU A 247 1.31 -8.68 6.70
C GLU A 247 0.55 -8.43 5.39
N PHE A 248 0.71 -7.27 4.74
CA PHE A 248 0.02 -7.01 3.46
C PHE A 248 0.45 -7.97 2.34
N LEU A 249 1.63 -8.61 2.47
CA LEU A 249 2.17 -9.51 1.46
C LEU A 249 1.32 -10.79 1.33
N SER A 250 0.74 -11.26 2.44
CA SER A 250 -0.16 -12.40 2.48
C SER A 250 -1.63 -12.00 2.49
N ASN A 251 -1.96 -10.75 2.85
CA ASN A 251 -3.34 -10.25 2.89
C ASN A 251 -3.56 -9.10 1.87
N PRO A 252 -4.19 -9.39 0.72
CA PRO A 252 -4.49 -8.37 -0.29
C PRO A 252 -5.39 -7.22 0.19
N ASP A 253 -6.21 -7.47 1.20
CA ASP A 253 -7.20 -6.55 1.79
C ASP A 253 -6.71 -5.83 3.05
N TRP A 254 -5.42 -5.99 3.37
CA TRP A 254 -4.81 -5.33 4.51
C TRP A 254 -4.96 -3.81 4.41
N LYS A 255 -5.46 -3.20 5.49
CA LYS A 255 -5.63 -1.75 5.64
C LYS A 255 -4.72 -1.25 6.76
N PHE A 256 -4.16 -0.06 6.56
CA PHE A 256 -3.32 0.59 7.56
C PHE A 256 -4.15 1.00 8.79
N PRO A 257 -3.89 0.44 9.99
CA PRO A 257 -4.68 0.69 11.19
C PRO A 257 -4.22 1.96 11.94
N GLY A 258 -3.99 3.07 11.22
CA GLY A 258 -3.42 4.30 11.78
C GLY A 258 -4.22 4.86 12.95
N ALA A 259 -5.54 5.04 12.80
CA ALA A 259 -6.37 5.62 13.86
C ALA A 259 -6.35 4.81 15.18
N ALA A 260 -6.21 3.48 15.10
CA ALA A 260 -6.06 2.64 16.27
C ALA A 260 -4.66 2.78 16.87
N ALA A 261 -3.62 2.76 16.02
CA ALA A 261 -2.22 2.91 16.44
C ALA A 261 -1.96 4.28 17.11
N GLU A 262 -2.39 5.40 16.51
CA GLU A 262 -2.31 6.73 17.10
C GLU A 262 -3.02 6.78 18.47
N LYS A 263 -4.22 6.20 18.57
CA LYS A 263 -4.98 6.14 19.82
C LYS A 263 -4.23 5.38 20.92
N ASP A 264 -3.64 4.24 20.60
CA ASP A 264 -2.91 3.39 21.55
C ASP A 264 -1.61 4.07 22.04
N ILE A 265 -0.92 4.77 21.14
CA ILE A 265 0.28 5.56 21.48
C ILE A 265 -0.11 6.73 22.40
N ARG A 266 -1.14 7.51 22.04
CA ARG A 266 -1.63 8.62 22.87
C ARG A 266 -2.09 8.14 24.24
N ALA A 267 -2.78 7.00 24.31
CA ALA A 267 -3.19 6.41 25.57
C ALA A 267 -2.00 6.02 26.47
N SER A 268 -0.86 5.63 25.88
CA SER A 268 0.30 5.17 26.65
C SER A 268 1.29 6.28 27.01
N VAL A 269 1.48 7.27 26.12
CA VAL A 269 2.43 8.39 26.28
C VAL A 269 1.77 9.61 26.93
N GLY A 270 0.49 9.86 26.66
CA GLY A 270 -0.21 11.08 27.05
C GLY A 270 -0.10 12.20 26.01
N GLU A 271 -0.26 13.44 26.46
CA GLU A 271 -0.29 14.65 25.60
C GLU A 271 1.08 15.03 25.01
N ASP A 272 2.18 14.53 25.58
CA ASP A 272 3.55 14.76 25.09
C ASP A 272 3.90 13.90 23.85
N CYS A 273 2.92 13.69 22.97
CA CYS A 273 3.04 12.90 21.76
C CYS A 273 2.69 13.73 20.52
N GLN A 274 3.64 13.82 19.58
CA GLN A 274 3.51 14.59 18.35
C GLN A 274 3.52 13.67 17.13
N PHE A 275 2.53 13.84 16.25
CA PHE A 275 2.43 13.11 15.00
C PHE A 275 2.73 14.04 13.82
N ILE A 276 3.56 13.57 12.90
CA ILE A 276 3.95 14.30 11.70
C ILE A 276 4.13 13.33 10.54
N ASP A 277 3.63 13.66 9.35
CA ASP A 277 3.92 12.87 8.15
C ASP A 277 5.32 13.22 7.63
N ALA A 278 6.34 12.64 8.26
CA ALA A 278 7.73 12.89 7.93
C ALA A 278 8.10 12.36 6.54
N ASN A 279 7.40 11.33 6.04
CA ASN A 279 7.63 10.81 4.69
C ASN A 279 7.17 11.82 3.62
N ALA A 280 5.97 12.38 3.78
CA ALA A 280 5.45 13.39 2.84
C ALA A 280 6.33 14.64 2.82
N LEU A 281 6.75 15.13 4.00
CA LEU A 281 7.66 16.27 4.12
C LEU A 281 9.03 15.98 3.48
N ALA A 282 9.64 14.84 3.78
CA ALA A 282 10.93 14.45 3.21
C ALA A 282 10.86 14.29 1.69
N LEU A 283 9.77 13.72 1.17
CA LEU A 283 9.55 13.59 -0.27
C LEU A 283 9.40 14.97 -0.94
N GLN A 284 8.64 15.88 -0.34
CA GLN A 284 8.40 17.21 -0.88
C GLN A 284 9.66 18.09 -0.84
N LEU A 285 10.43 18.03 0.25
CA LEU A 285 11.57 18.91 0.48
C LEU A 285 12.86 18.38 -0.15
N LEU A 286 13.06 17.06 -0.13
CA LEU A 286 14.34 16.42 -0.44
C LEU A 286 14.22 15.35 -1.54
N GLY A 287 13.01 14.99 -1.96
CA GLY A 287 12.76 14.09 -3.09
C GLY A 287 12.86 12.60 -2.75
N ASP A 288 13.08 12.26 -1.48
CA ASP A 288 13.20 10.87 -1.02
C ASP A 288 12.67 10.74 0.41
N THR A 289 11.81 9.75 0.63
CA THR A 289 11.20 9.45 1.94
C THR A 289 12.22 8.95 2.97
N LEU A 290 13.42 8.51 2.56
CA LEU A 290 14.45 8.04 3.48
C LEU A 290 15.01 9.13 4.39
N TYR A 291 14.81 10.39 4.02
CA TYR A 291 15.20 11.52 4.85
C TYR A 291 14.19 11.81 5.98
N ALA A 292 13.10 11.04 6.08
CA ALA A 292 12.12 11.16 7.16
C ALA A 292 12.75 10.91 8.54
N ASN A 293 13.62 9.91 8.68
CA ASN A 293 14.19 9.56 9.99
C ASN A 293 15.16 10.65 10.51
N PRO A 294 16.11 11.18 9.72
CA PRO A 294 16.89 12.36 10.12
C PRO A 294 16.03 13.59 10.43
N LEU A 295 14.92 13.79 9.69
CA LEU A 295 13.96 14.86 9.97
C LEU A 295 13.31 14.69 11.35
N LEU A 296 12.86 13.49 11.70
CA LEU A 296 12.33 13.20 13.05
C LEU A 296 13.38 13.40 14.15
N LEU A 297 14.65 13.04 13.87
CA LEU A 297 15.76 13.28 14.78
C LEU A 297 15.95 14.79 15.04
N GLY A 298 15.93 15.61 13.98
CA GLY A 298 15.99 17.07 14.09
C GLY A 298 14.80 17.67 14.82
N TYR A 299 13.60 17.11 14.60
CA TYR A 299 12.39 17.51 15.31
C TYR A 299 12.51 17.25 16.82
N ALA A 300 12.90 16.03 17.21
CA ALA A 300 13.09 15.67 18.61
C ALA A 300 14.19 16.52 19.28
N TRP A 301 15.27 16.81 18.55
CA TRP A 301 16.36 17.67 19.03
C TRP A 301 15.86 19.08 19.30
N GLN A 302 15.13 19.69 18.36
CA GLN A 302 14.62 21.05 18.50
C GLN A 302 13.58 21.22 19.61
N LYS A 303 12.88 20.15 19.99
CA LYS A 303 12.01 20.16 21.18
C LYS A 303 12.77 20.04 22.51
N GLY A 304 14.10 19.90 22.47
CA GLY A 304 14.94 19.74 23.67
C GLY A 304 14.73 18.38 24.34
N TRP A 305 14.47 17.32 23.57
CA TRP A 305 14.22 15.98 24.11
C TRP A 305 15.45 15.08 24.09
N LEU A 306 16.49 15.47 23.33
CA LEU A 306 17.74 14.73 23.20
C LEU A 306 18.86 15.43 23.97
N PRO A 307 19.58 14.74 24.88
CA PRO A 307 20.67 15.30 25.67
C PRO A 307 21.98 15.33 24.86
N LEU A 308 21.96 15.85 23.63
CA LEU A 308 23.13 15.90 22.74
C LEU A 308 23.24 17.26 22.06
N GLY A 309 24.47 17.73 21.88
CA GLY A 309 24.78 18.94 21.14
C GLY A 309 24.54 18.79 19.65
N LYS A 310 24.21 19.91 19.01
CA LYS A 310 23.97 19.98 17.56
C LYS A 310 25.19 19.54 16.77
N ASP A 311 26.36 20.05 17.13
CA ASP A 311 27.61 19.83 16.40
C ASP A 311 28.01 18.36 16.39
N ALA A 312 27.80 17.65 17.51
CA ALA A 312 28.06 16.22 17.60
C ALA A 312 27.14 15.41 16.69
N LEU A 313 25.84 15.76 16.61
CA LEU A 313 24.89 15.12 15.71
C LEU A 313 25.24 15.37 14.24
N LEU A 314 25.55 16.62 13.87
CA LEU A 314 25.97 16.96 12.51
C LEU A 314 27.28 16.26 12.13
N ARG A 315 28.23 16.17 13.06
CA ARG A 315 29.49 15.45 12.86
C ARG A 315 29.27 13.94 12.72
N ALA A 316 28.37 13.35 13.48
CA ALA A 316 27.99 11.95 13.32
C ALA A 316 27.40 11.67 11.93
N ILE A 317 26.59 12.59 11.39
CA ILE A 317 26.05 12.50 10.02
C ILE A 317 27.18 12.54 8.98
N GLU A 318 28.18 13.41 9.17
CA GLU A 318 29.36 13.47 8.28
C GLU A 318 30.15 12.17 8.30
N LEU A 319 30.43 11.62 9.49
CA LEU A 319 31.19 10.39 9.65
C LEU A 319 30.48 9.18 9.03
N ASN A 320 29.14 9.16 9.05
CA ASN A 320 28.36 8.13 8.38
C ASN A 320 28.56 8.12 6.84
N SER A 321 29.06 9.22 6.26
CA SER A 321 29.55 9.29 4.86
C SER A 321 28.54 8.90 3.78
N VAL A 322 27.24 9.05 4.04
CA VAL A 322 26.16 8.74 3.09
C VAL A 322 25.25 9.96 2.93
N ALA A 323 25.18 10.52 1.73
CA ALA A 323 24.30 11.66 1.39
C ALA A 323 24.32 12.76 2.47
N VAL A 324 25.53 13.16 2.88
CA VAL A 324 25.79 13.98 4.08
C VAL A 324 24.98 15.27 4.05
N GLU A 325 25.07 16.03 2.96
CA GLU A 325 24.39 17.32 2.83
C GLU A 325 22.86 17.19 2.91
N GLN A 326 22.27 16.18 2.25
CA GLN A 326 20.82 15.97 2.31
C GLN A 326 20.36 15.53 3.70
N ASN A 327 21.15 14.71 4.41
CA ASN A 327 20.81 14.31 5.79
C ASN A 327 20.92 15.49 6.77
N LYS A 328 21.91 16.38 6.60
CA LYS A 328 22.01 17.62 7.37
C LYS A 328 20.82 18.54 7.09
N GLN A 329 20.46 18.72 5.82
CA GLN A 329 19.27 19.49 5.44
C GLN A 329 17.99 18.89 6.03
N ALA A 330 17.84 17.56 6.00
CA ALA A 330 16.71 16.87 6.61
C ALA A 330 16.60 17.15 8.11
N PHE A 331 17.72 17.09 8.83
CA PHE A 331 17.80 17.44 10.24
C PHE A 331 17.35 18.89 10.48
N GLU A 332 17.85 19.85 9.69
CA GLU A 332 17.45 21.27 9.81
C GLU A 332 15.97 21.51 9.48
N TRP A 333 15.42 20.83 8.47
CA TRP A 333 13.97 20.87 8.18
C TRP A 333 13.15 20.29 9.34
N GLY A 334 13.66 19.24 9.98
CA GLY A 334 13.07 18.69 11.21
C GLY A 334 13.02 19.70 12.34
N ARG A 335 14.09 20.48 12.51
CA ARG A 335 14.13 21.58 13.48
C ARG A 335 13.09 22.65 13.14
N LEU A 336 13.04 23.11 11.90
CA LEU A 336 12.04 24.08 11.49
C LEU A 336 10.62 23.57 11.74
N ALA A 337 10.33 22.31 11.41
CA ALA A 337 9.03 21.68 11.63
C ALA A 337 8.62 21.62 13.12
N ALA A 338 9.58 21.51 14.04
CA ALA A 338 9.33 21.52 15.48
C ALA A 338 9.13 22.94 16.03
N HIS A 339 9.75 23.94 15.41
CA HIS A 339 9.68 25.34 15.83
C HIS A 339 8.46 26.06 15.26
N ASP A 340 8.29 26.01 13.94
CA ASP A 340 7.20 26.66 13.21
C ASP A 340 6.71 25.78 12.05
N ARG A 341 5.55 25.15 12.25
CA ARG A 341 4.90 24.33 11.21
C ARG A 341 4.32 25.16 10.07
N SER A 342 4.04 26.44 10.28
CA SER A 342 3.47 27.32 9.25
C SER A 342 4.51 27.77 8.23
N ALA A 343 5.79 27.81 8.64
CA ALA A 343 6.93 28.09 7.77
C ALA A 343 7.32 26.91 6.87
N LEU A 344 6.75 25.72 7.10
CA LEU A 344 6.93 24.60 6.16
C LEU A 344 6.15 24.92 4.87
N PRO A 345 6.67 24.55 3.70
CA PRO A 345 5.89 24.68 2.48
C PRO A 345 4.57 23.98 2.70
N ALA A 346 3.47 24.67 2.37
CA ALA A 346 2.14 24.09 2.46
C ALA A 346 2.21 22.67 1.88
N ALA A 347 1.81 21.68 2.67
CA ALA A 347 1.69 20.31 2.18
C ALA A 347 0.94 20.41 0.84
N PRO A 348 1.37 19.72 -0.23
CA PRO A 348 0.64 19.76 -1.47
C PRO A 348 -0.81 19.49 -1.12
N THR A 349 -1.66 20.52 -1.24
CA THR A 349 -3.06 20.29 -1.53
C THR A 349 -2.96 19.48 -2.79
N ALA A 350 -3.14 18.17 -2.68
CA ALA A 350 -3.09 17.31 -3.84
C ALA A 350 -4.14 17.88 -4.78
N ARG A 351 -3.68 18.64 -5.77
CA ARG A 351 -4.54 19.23 -6.79
C ARG A 351 -5.17 18.02 -7.48
N ASP A 352 -6.44 17.80 -7.14
CA ASP A 352 -7.43 16.92 -7.75
C ASP A 352 -7.24 15.39 -7.82
N THR A 353 -6.33 14.75 -7.06
CA THR A 353 -6.36 13.26 -6.94
C THR A 353 -6.15 12.63 -5.58
N GLU A 354 -5.66 13.35 -4.57
CA GLU A 354 -5.55 12.83 -3.20
C GLU A 354 -6.07 13.88 -2.23
N ALA A 355 -7.36 14.20 -2.33
CA ALA A 355 -8.02 14.92 -1.26
C ALA A 355 -7.64 14.24 0.06
N VAL A 356 -7.10 15.01 1.00
CA VAL A 356 -7.16 14.68 2.42
C VAL A 356 -8.64 14.54 2.71
N ILE A 357 -9.14 13.33 2.54
CA ILE A 357 -10.47 12.93 2.93
C ILE A 357 -10.38 13.00 4.46
N MET A 358 -10.79 14.13 5.05
CA MET A 358 -11.61 14.01 6.25
C MET A 358 -12.62 12.94 5.89
N GLU A 359 -12.60 11.79 6.59
CA GLU A 359 -13.47 10.64 6.38
C GLU A 359 -14.93 11.03 6.64
N MET A 360 -15.47 11.95 5.85
CA MET A 360 -16.89 12.05 5.65
C MET A 360 -17.28 10.78 4.91
N PRO A 361 -18.16 9.94 5.49
CA PRO A 361 -18.64 8.77 4.79
C PRO A 361 -19.18 9.21 3.44
N VAL A 362 -18.60 8.67 2.37
CA VAL A 362 -19.06 8.96 1.00
C VAL A 362 -20.50 8.50 0.93
N SER A 363 -21.44 9.44 0.79
CA SER A 363 -22.86 9.13 0.68
C SER A 363 -23.10 8.09 -0.42
N LEU A 364 -24.00 7.14 -0.18
CA LEU A 364 -24.37 6.09 -1.13
C LEU A 364 -24.69 6.68 -2.52
N ASP A 365 -25.42 7.79 -2.58
CA ASP A 365 -25.77 8.45 -3.85
C ASP A 365 -24.54 8.92 -4.65
N ARG A 366 -23.48 9.35 -3.95
CA ARG A 366 -22.19 9.73 -4.57
C ARG A 366 -21.45 8.50 -5.10
N VAL A 367 -21.55 7.36 -4.41
CA VAL A 367 -21.01 6.07 -4.91
C VAL A 367 -21.73 5.70 -6.21
N ILE A 368 -23.07 5.66 -6.19
CA ILE A 368 -23.90 5.31 -7.35
C ILE A 368 -23.60 6.23 -8.54
N LYS A 369 -23.61 7.55 -8.33
CA LYS A 369 -23.30 8.54 -9.38
C LYS A 369 -21.95 8.28 -10.04
N ARG A 370 -20.91 8.05 -9.23
CA ARG A 370 -19.56 7.77 -9.74
C ARG A 370 -19.47 6.46 -10.52
N ARG A 371 -20.29 5.46 -10.16
CA ARG A 371 -20.38 4.19 -10.92
C ARG A 371 -21.14 4.36 -12.24
N VAL A 372 -22.18 5.18 -12.27
CA VAL A 372 -22.88 5.54 -13.52
C VAL A 372 -21.93 6.25 -14.50
N GLU A 373 -21.15 7.22 -14.02
CA GLU A 373 -20.12 7.90 -14.82
C GLU A 373 -19.07 6.90 -15.36
N LEU A 374 -18.57 6.00 -14.51
CA LEU A 374 -17.64 4.95 -14.89
C LEU A 374 -18.20 4.04 -15.98
N LEU A 375 -19.43 3.53 -15.81
CA LEU A 375 -20.05 2.60 -16.75
C LEU A 375 -20.44 3.28 -18.07
N THR A 376 -20.76 4.57 -18.03
CA THR A 376 -21.00 5.39 -19.23
C THR A 376 -19.71 5.54 -20.04
N ALA A 377 -18.59 5.83 -19.37
CA ALA A 377 -17.28 5.90 -20.01
C ALA A 377 -16.83 4.52 -20.54
N TYR A 378 -17.06 3.46 -19.76
CA TYR A 378 -16.74 2.08 -20.09
C TYR A 378 -17.44 1.61 -21.37
N GLN A 379 -18.76 1.76 -21.46
CA GLN A 379 -19.56 1.32 -22.60
C GLN A 379 -20.38 2.48 -23.19
N ASN A 380 -21.50 2.82 -22.55
CA ASN A 380 -22.43 3.88 -22.95
C ASN A 380 -23.48 4.16 -21.85
N ALA A 381 -24.32 5.18 -22.06
CA ALA A 381 -25.37 5.57 -21.11
C ALA A 381 -26.44 4.49 -20.88
N ALA A 382 -26.80 3.70 -21.91
CA ALA A 382 -27.77 2.61 -21.77
C ALA A 382 -27.24 1.49 -20.85
N TYR A 383 -25.95 1.18 -20.95
CA TYR A 383 -25.29 0.22 -20.06
C TYR A 383 -25.25 0.70 -18.61
N ALA A 384 -25.02 2.00 -18.39
CA ALA A 384 -25.06 2.60 -17.07
C ALA A 384 -26.47 2.66 -16.47
N ARG A 385 -27.51 2.79 -17.30
CA ARG A 385 -28.92 2.72 -16.85
C ARG A 385 -29.29 1.35 -16.28
N ARG A 386 -28.89 0.26 -16.96
CA ARG A 386 -29.08 -1.11 -16.42
C ARG A 386 -28.52 -1.28 -15.01
N TYR A 387 -27.39 -0.63 -14.73
CA TYR A 387 -26.81 -0.60 -13.39
C TYR A 387 -27.65 0.23 -12.41
N SER A 388 -28.02 1.46 -12.77
CA SER A 388 -28.79 2.33 -11.87
C SER A 388 -30.15 1.74 -11.52
N ASP A 389 -30.80 1.11 -12.50
CA ASP A 389 -32.14 0.52 -12.34
C ASP A 389 -32.08 -0.67 -11.36
N ALA A 390 -31.09 -1.57 -11.52
CA ALA A 390 -30.91 -2.70 -10.61
C ALA A 390 -30.55 -2.28 -9.19
N VAL A 391 -29.70 -1.24 -9.03
CA VAL A 391 -29.37 -0.70 -7.70
C VAL A 391 -30.59 -0.04 -7.06
N ALA A 392 -31.43 0.64 -7.83
CA ALA A 392 -32.68 1.23 -7.34
C ALA A 392 -33.65 0.15 -6.84
N SER A 393 -33.81 -0.97 -7.56
CA SER A 393 -34.65 -2.09 -7.12
C SER A 393 -34.20 -2.67 -5.77
N VAL A 394 -32.90 -2.90 -5.57
CA VAL A 394 -32.38 -3.39 -4.28
C VAL A 394 -32.59 -2.35 -3.18
N ARG A 395 -32.39 -1.06 -3.49
CA ARG A 395 -32.59 0.03 -2.54
C ARG A 395 -34.02 0.04 -1.98
N GLU A 396 -35.01 -0.11 -2.84
CA GLU A 396 -36.43 -0.15 -2.45
C GLU A 396 -36.76 -1.37 -1.59
N VAL A 397 -36.18 -2.54 -1.89
CA VAL A 397 -36.39 -3.77 -1.11
C VAL A 397 -35.70 -3.68 0.25
N GLU A 398 -34.45 -3.24 0.30
CA GLU A 398 -33.70 -3.09 1.55
C GLU A 398 -34.36 -2.07 2.49
N GLN A 399 -34.86 -0.95 1.95
CA GLN A 399 -35.59 0.05 2.74
C GLN A 399 -36.87 -0.52 3.36
N ARG A 400 -37.57 -1.43 2.68
CA ARG A 400 -38.75 -2.11 3.22
C ARG A 400 -38.41 -3.06 4.37
N VAL A 401 -37.26 -3.73 4.31
CA VAL A 401 -36.84 -4.74 5.29
C VAL A 401 -36.17 -4.11 6.53
N VAL A 402 -35.29 -3.12 6.33
CA VAL A 402 -34.42 -2.57 7.39
C VAL A 402 -34.83 -1.15 7.83
N GLY A 403 -35.78 -0.51 7.12
CA GLY A 403 -36.26 0.83 7.43
C GLY A 403 -35.27 1.95 7.06
N THR A 404 -35.17 3.00 7.90
CA THR A 404 -34.34 4.20 7.66
C THR A 404 -32.86 4.04 8.05
N GLY A 405 -32.41 2.80 8.28
CA GLY A 405 -31.03 2.48 8.62
C GLY A 405 -30.04 2.69 7.46
N LYS A 406 -28.75 2.43 7.74
CA LYS A 406 -27.71 2.43 6.70
C LYS A 406 -27.97 1.27 5.72
N LEU A 407 -28.08 1.59 4.43
CA LEU A 407 -28.35 0.64 3.34
C LEU A 407 -27.05 -0.07 2.90
N VAL A 408 -26.59 -1.01 3.73
CA VAL A 408 -25.31 -1.70 3.54
C VAL A 408 -25.36 -2.71 2.39
N LEU A 409 -26.50 -3.37 2.17
CA LEU A 409 -26.69 -4.29 1.04
C LEU A 409 -26.67 -3.52 -0.27
N THR A 410 -27.37 -2.39 -0.36
CA THR A 410 -27.37 -1.52 -1.53
C THR A 410 -25.96 -0.98 -1.83
N ASP A 411 -25.19 -0.58 -0.82
CA ASP A 411 -23.80 -0.16 -1.03
C ASP A 411 -22.93 -1.31 -1.57
N ALA A 412 -23.06 -2.52 -1.02
CA ALA A 412 -22.35 -3.70 -1.50
C ALA A 412 -22.71 -4.04 -2.96
N VAL A 413 -24.01 -4.07 -3.30
CA VAL A 413 -24.50 -4.31 -4.66
C VAL A 413 -24.03 -3.21 -5.61
N ALA A 414 -24.13 -1.95 -5.21
CA ALA A 414 -23.69 -0.82 -6.02
C ALA A 414 -22.20 -0.89 -6.37
N ARG A 415 -21.35 -1.36 -5.44
CA ARG A 415 -19.91 -1.53 -5.69
C ARG A 415 -19.61 -2.75 -6.55
N ASN A 416 -20.20 -3.90 -6.22
CA ASN A 416 -19.86 -5.18 -6.82
C ASN A 416 -20.48 -5.39 -8.19
N LEU A 417 -21.73 -4.93 -8.42
CA LEU A 417 -22.33 -4.94 -9.76
C LEU A 417 -21.51 -4.07 -10.73
N ALA A 418 -21.14 -2.85 -10.32
CA ALA A 418 -20.32 -1.98 -11.15
C ALA A 418 -18.94 -2.58 -11.44
N LYS A 419 -18.32 -3.27 -10.47
CA LYS A 419 -17.05 -4.00 -10.66
C LYS A 419 -17.20 -5.11 -11.70
N LEU A 420 -18.23 -5.93 -11.60
CA LEU A 420 -18.48 -7.02 -12.56
C LEU A 420 -18.80 -6.48 -13.95
N MET A 421 -19.60 -5.41 -14.05
CA MET A 421 -19.97 -4.78 -15.32
C MET A 421 -18.79 -4.06 -15.99
N ALA A 422 -17.86 -3.49 -15.21
CA ALA A 422 -16.66 -2.83 -15.70
C ALA A 422 -15.43 -3.76 -15.68
N TYR A 423 -15.59 -5.01 -16.14
CA TYR A 423 -14.48 -5.94 -16.25
C TYR A 423 -13.41 -5.42 -17.23
N LYS A 424 -12.15 -5.59 -16.86
CA LYS A 424 -11.00 -5.01 -17.58
C LYS A 424 -10.57 -5.88 -18.75
N ASP A 425 -11.32 -5.74 -19.83
CA ASP A 425 -10.98 -6.34 -21.11
C ASP A 425 -9.91 -5.57 -21.87
N GLU A 426 -9.56 -6.06 -23.06
CA GLU A 426 -8.52 -5.49 -23.90
C GLU A 426 -8.81 -4.03 -24.26
N TYR A 427 -10.08 -3.69 -24.50
CA TYR A 427 -10.51 -2.31 -24.81
C TYR A 427 -10.40 -1.40 -23.58
N GLU A 428 -10.80 -1.86 -22.41
CA GLU A 428 -10.74 -1.07 -21.18
C GLU A 428 -9.30 -0.89 -20.70
N VAL A 429 -8.48 -1.95 -20.71
CA VAL A 429 -7.04 -1.84 -20.39
C VAL A 429 -6.36 -0.85 -21.33
N ALA A 430 -6.69 -0.90 -22.63
CA ALA A 430 -6.19 0.07 -23.59
C ALA A 430 -6.64 1.49 -23.28
N ARG A 431 -7.92 1.70 -22.96
CA ARG A 431 -8.46 3.02 -22.57
C ARG A 431 -7.75 3.58 -21.35
N LEU A 432 -7.53 2.76 -20.32
CA LEU A 432 -6.91 3.14 -19.05
C LEU A 432 -5.41 3.44 -19.17
N HIS A 433 -4.69 2.77 -20.08
CA HIS A 433 -3.29 3.11 -20.39
C HIS A 433 -3.16 4.30 -21.36
N ALA A 434 -4.19 4.57 -22.17
CA ALA A 434 -4.23 5.72 -23.07
C ALA A 434 -4.78 7.00 -22.40
N ASP A 435 -5.31 6.88 -21.18
CA ASP A 435 -5.91 7.98 -20.43
C ASP A 435 -4.88 9.09 -20.13
N PRO A 436 -5.16 10.37 -20.42
CA PRO A 436 -4.29 11.49 -20.05
C PRO A 436 -3.92 11.49 -18.56
N ALA A 437 -4.84 11.10 -17.67
CA ALA A 437 -4.58 11.07 -16.23
C ALA A 437 -3.44 10.11 -15.86
N PHE A 438 -3.27 9.00 -16.60
CA PHE A 438 -2.15 8.09 -16.40
C PHE A 438 -0.80 8.72 -16.80
N LEU A 439 -0.78 9.47 -17.90
CA LEU A 439 0.43 10.19 -18.33
C LEU A 439 0.79 11.31 -17.35
N ASP A 440 -0.22 11.99 -16.79
CA ASP A 440 0.00 13.02 -15.78
C ASP A 440 0.60 12.45 -14.49
N GLN A 441 0.16 11.26 -14.05
CA GLN A 441 0.81 10.56 -12.92
C GLN A 441 2.29 10.26 -13.19
N LEU A 442 2.63 9.86 -14.42
CA LEU A 442 4.02 9.64 -14.80
C LEU A 442 4.83 10.95 -14.81
N ARG A 443 4.26 12.06 -15.30
CA ARG A 443 4.89 13.41 -15.29
C ARG A 443 5.05 13.98 -13.88
N GLN A 444 4.18 13.60 -12.95
CA GLN A 444 4.30 13.98 -11.54
C GLN A 444 5.48 13.26 -10.89
N GLN A 445 5.75 12.00 -11.27
CA GLN A 445 6.78 11.18 -10.63
C GLN A 445 8.16 11.23 -11.30
N PHE A 446 8.22 11.36 -12.62
CA PHE A 446 9.46 11.31 -13.40
C PHE A 446 9.74 12.63 -14.14
N GLU A 447 11.01 12.94 -14.35
CA GLU A 447 11.44 14.07 -15.18
C GLU A 447 11.26 13.76 -16.66
N GLY A 448 10.79 14.75 -17.42
CA GLY A 448 10.58 14.65 -18.86
C GLY A 448 9.21 14.10 -19.28
N GLU A 449 9.00 14.05 -20.59
CA GLU A 449 7.78 13.59 -21.23
C GLU A 449 7.79 12.06 -21.48
N PRO A 450 6.78 11.32 -20.97
CA PRO A 450 6.68 9.88 -21.18
C PRO A 450 6.61 9.51 -22.67
N GLY A 451 7.47 8.60 -23.10
CA GLY A 451 7.57 8.14 -24.49
C GLY A 451 8.36 9.06 -25.43
N ARG A 452 8.88 10.19 -24.92
CA ARG A 452 9.83 11.06 -25.64
C ARG A 452 11.19 11.07 -24.93
N ASP A 453 11.22 11.50 -23.68
CA ASP A 453 12.46 11.64 -22.90
C ASP A 453 12.87 10.31 -22.24
N TYR A 454 11.89 9.44 -21.98
CA TYR A 454 12.10 8.08 -21.52
C TYR A 454 11.14 7.10 -22.19
N THR A 455 11.59 5.86 -22.37
CA THR A 455 10.85 4.84 -23.12
C THR A 455 9.93 4.06 -22.19
N LEU A 456 8.63 4.02 -22.52
CA LEU A 456 7.67 3.18 -21.82
C LEU A 456 7.61 1.78 -22.45
N SER A 457 7.66 0.75 -21.60
CA SER A 457 7.39 -0.63 -22.01
C SER A 457 6.26 -1.22 -21.19
N PHE A 458 5.34 -1.91 -21.88
CA PHE A 458 4.15 -2.54 -21.33
C PHE A 458 4.33 -4.05 -21.28
N TYR A 459 3.67 -4.69 -20.33
CA TYR A 459 3.77 -6.14 -20.13
C TYR A 459 2.39 -6.77 -20.33
N LEU A 460 2.20 -7.46 -21.45
CA LEU A 460 0.90 -7.98 -21.86
C LEU A 460 1.01 -9.45 -22.28
N ALA A 461 -0.09 -10.18 -22.17
CA ALA A 461 -0.22 -11.53 -22.70
C ALA A 461 -1.45 -11.59 -23.63
N PRO A 462 -1.35 -11.13 -24.88
CA PRO A 462 -2.49 -11.14 -25.80
C PRO A 462 -2.97 -12.59 -26.03
N PRO A 463 -4.26 -12.90 -25.82
CA PRO A 463 -4.75 -14.29 -25.82
C PRO A 463 -4.46 -15.08 -27.10
N LEU A 464 -4.47 -14.39 -28.25
CA LEU A 464 -4.30 -15.00 -29.57
C LEU A 464 -2.83 -15.31 -29.93
N SER A 465 -1.85 -14.70 -29.26
CA SER A 465 -0.43 -14.77 -29.66
C SER A 465 0.54 -15.06 -28.51
N ALA A 466 0.06 -15.10 -27.27
CA ALA A 466 0.90 -15.37 -26.10
C ALA A 466 1.33 -16.84 -26.05
N LYS A 467 2.59 -17.05 -25.68
CA LYS A 467 3.14 -18.40 -25.42
C LYS A 467 2.55 -18.92 -24.11
N ARG A 468 2.50 -20.24 -23.97
CA ARG A 468 2.15 -20.91 -22.71
C ARG A 468 3.41 -21.49 -22.07
N ASP A 469 3.47 -21.51 -20.74
CA ASP A 469 4.50 -22.24 -19.98
C ASP A 469 4.22 -23.75 -19.91
N ALA A 470 5.06 -24.48 -19.18
CA ALA A 470 4.94 -25.93 -19.01
C ALA A 470 3.64 -26.32 -18.30
N GLU A 471 3.10 -25.42 -17.48
CA GLU A 471 1.85 -25.52 -16.74
C GLU A 471 0.63 -25.06 -17.58
N GLY A 472 0.84 -24.66 -18.83
CA GLY A 472 -0.22 -24.26 -19.77
C GLY A 472 -0.72 -22.81 -19.60
N GLN A 473 -0.08 -22.01 -18.74
CA GLN A 473 -0.46 -20.65 -18.42
C GLN A 473 0.15 -19.64 -19.40
N LEU A 474 -0.58 -18.57 -19.69
CA LEU A 474 -0.10 -17.53 -20.62
C LEU A 474 1.12 -16.80 -20.05
N GLN A 475 2.15 -16.63 -20.88
CA GLN A 475 3.35 -15.88 -20.54
C GLN A 475 3.25 -14.43 -21.00
N LYS A 476 3.54 -13.53 -20.06
CA LYS A 476 3.59 -12.09 -20.29
C LYS A 476 4.82 -11.72 -21.10
N ARG A 477 4.64 -10.89 -22.13
CA ARG A 477 5.73 -10.35 -22.96
C ARG A 477 5.84 -8.85 -22.84
N ARG A 478 7.05 -8.36 -23.07
CA ARG A 478 7.36 -6.94 -23.10
C ARG A 478 7.05 -6.35 -24.48
N TYR A 479 6.31 -5.25 -24.50
CA TYR A 479 6.00 -4.46 -25.68
C TYR A 479 6.54 -3.04 -25.50
N GLY A 480 7.08 -2.44 -26.56
CA GLY A 480 7.66 -1.09 -26.53
C GLY A 480 6.62 0.03 -26.58
N SER A 481 7.10 1.27 -26.70
CA SER A 481 6.25 2.48 -26.63
C SER A 481 5.24 2.64 -27.78
N TRP A 482 5.41 1.92 -28.89
CA TRP A 482 4.43 1.88 -29.99
C TRP A 482 3.05 1.43 -29.51
N MET A 483 2.99 0.63 -28.43
CA MET A 483 1.75 0.15 -27.83
C MET A 483 0.84 1.29 -27.35
N MET A 484 1.38 2.47 -27.01
CA MET A 484 0.57 3.64 -26.67
C MET A 484 -0.36 4.09 -27.82
N ARG A 485 0.14 4.03 -29.06
CA ARG A 485 -0.68 4.35 -30.25
C ARG A 485 -1.70 3.26 -30.50
N ALA A 486 -1.30 2.00 -30.33
CA ALA A 486 -2.20 0.85 -30.45
C ALA A 486 -3.35 0.93 -29.43
N PHE A 487 -3.06 1.28 -28.17
CA PHE A 487 -4.08 1.46 -27.14
C PHE A 487 -5.06 2.59 -27.46
N LYS A 488 -4.57 3.74 -27.94
CA LYS A 488 -5.44 4.85 -28.38
C LYS A 488 -6.40 4.42 -29.49
N LEU A 489 -5.92 3.60 -30.44
CA LEU A 489 -6.75 3.08 -31.51
C LEU A 489 -7.75 2.06 -30.97
N LEU A 490 -7.29 1.08 -30.19
CA LEU A 490 -8.11 0.00 -29.64
C LEU A 490 -9.23 0.54 -28.73
N ALA A 491 -8.95 1.56 -27.91
CA ALA A 491 -9.94 2.19 -27.04
C ALA A 491 -11.15 2.78 -27.78
N ARG A 492 -10.99 3.17 -29.06
CA ARG A 492 -12.10 3.68 -29.89
C ARG A 492 -13.05 2.58 -30.37
N PHE A 493 -12.59 1.33 -30.37
CA PHE A 493 -13.36 0.17 -30.79
C PHE A 493 -14.16 -0.49 -29.65
N LYS A 494 -14.33 0.19 -28.51
CA LYS A 494 -15.14 -0.31 -27.38
C LYS A 494 -16.57 -0.71 -27.76
N GLY A 495 -17.13 -0.13 -28.84
CA GLY A 495 -18.45 -0.50 -29.36
C GLY A 495 -18.53 -1.93 -29.93
N LEU A 496 -17.38 -2.54 -30.27
CA LEU A 496 -17.32 -3.94 -30.72
C LEU A 496 -17.49 -4.92 -29.55
N ARG A 497 -17.29 -4.49 -28.30
CA ARG A 497 -17.37 -5.35 -27.10
C ARG A 497 -18.66 -6.15 -27.07
N GLY A 498 -18.55 -7.47 -26.99
CA GLY A 498 -19.69 -8.38 -26.90
C GLY A 498 -20.51 -8.54 -28.19
N THR A 499 -20.09 -7.92 -29.31
CA THR A 499 -20.70 -8.12 -30.62
C THR A 499 -20.08 -9.33 -31.33
N VAL A 500 -20.69 -9.78 -32.43
CA VAL A 500 -20.15 -10.88 -33.26
C VAL A 500 -18.79 -10.53 -33.87
N LEU A 501 -18.51 -9.23 -34.04
CA LEU A 501 -17.28 -8.67 -34.57
C LEU A 501 -16.19 -8.47 -33.49
N ASP A 502 -16.43 -8.92 -32.25
CA ASP A 502 -15.43 -8.86 -31.18
C ASP A 502 -14.39 -9.98 -31.33
N PRO A 503 -13.13 -9.70 -31.74
CA PRO A 503 -12.11 -10.73 -31.89
C PRO A 503 -11.70 -11.36 -30.55
N PHE A 504 -11.87 -10.65 -29.44
CA PHE A 504 -11.51 -11.12 -28.09
C PHE A 504 -12.70 -11.75 -27.37
N GLY A 505 -13.92 -11.36 -27.73
CA GLY A 505 -15.15 -11.74 -27.02
C GLY A 505 -15.47 -13.24 -27.00
N ARG A 506 -14.83 -14.06 -27.85
CA ARG A 506 -15.09 -15.52 -27.93
C ARG A 506 -14.23 -16.36 -26.99
N THR A 507 -13.25 -15.78 -26.29
CA THR A 507 -12.44 -16.51 -25.32
C THR A 507 -13.29 -16.98 -24.14
N GLU A 508 -12.85 -18.05 -23.48
CA GLU A 508 -13.50 -18.60 -22.28
C GLU A 508 -13.56 -17.55 -21.16
N GLU A 509 -12.48 -16.79 -20.95
CA GLU A 509 -12.39 -15.70 -19.97
C GLU A 509 -13.50 -14.64 -20.19
N ARG A 510 -13.69 -14.18 -21.43
CA ARG A 510 -14.73 -13.16 -21.75
C ARG A 510 -16.14 -13.72 -21.66
N ARG A 511 -16.35 -15.01 -21.95
CA ARG A 511 -17.64 -15.67 -21.73
C ARG A 511 -17.97 -15.77 -20.24
N GLN A 512 -17.00 -16.17 -19.43
CA GLN A 512 -17.14 -16.27 -17.98
C GLN A 512 -17.44 -14.91 -17.34
N GLU A 513 -16.76 -13.83 -17.75
CA GLU A 513 -17.03 -12.49 -17.22
C GLU A 513 -18.46 -12.00 -17.54
N ARG A 514 -18.96 -12.25 -18.76
CA ARG A 514 -20.34 -11.91 -19.10
C ARG A 514 -21.34 -12.77 -18.33
N GLN A 515 -21.01 -14.04 -18.09
CA GLN A 515 -21.82 -14.92 -17.26
C GLN A 515 -21.88 -14.42 -15.82
N LEU A 516 -20.75 -14.02 -15.22
CA LEU A 516 -20.70 -13.45 -13.87
C LEU A 516 -21.61 -12.23 -13.73
N VAL A 517 -21.66 -11.36 -14.74
CA VAL A 517 -22.58 -10.21 -14.76
C VAL A 517 -24.04 -10.68 -14.78
N ALA A 518 -24.37 -11.65 -15.64
CA ALA A 518 -25.72 -12.20 -15.74
C ALA A 518 -26.16 -12.90 -14.45
N ASP A 519 -25.30 -13.73 -13.87
CA ASP A 519 -25.53 -14.44 -12.61
C ASP A 519 -25.77 -13.46 -11.46
N TYR A 520 -25.05 -12.33 -11.44
CA TYR A 520 -25.24 -11.31 -10.41
C TYR A 520 -26.54 -10.52 -10.59
N PHE A 521 -26.99 -10.27 -11.83
CA PHE A 521 -28.33 -9.72 -12.06
C PHE A 521 -29.42 -10.68 -11.59
N ALA A 522 -29.30 -11.99 -11.88
CA ALA A 522 -30.23 -12.99 -11.38
C ALA A 522 -30.25 -13.08 -9.85
N LEU A 523 -29.08 -12.91 -9.19
CA LEU A 523 -28.99 -12.83 -7.74
C LEU A 523 -29.70 -11.58 -7.17
N ILE A 524 -29.55 -10.43 -7.84
CA ILE A 524 -30.28 -9.21 -7.48
C ILE A 524 -31.79 -9.41 -7.60
N GLU A 525 -32.25 -10.04 -8.68
CA GLU A 525 -33.66 -10.39 -8.85
C GLU A 525 -34.16 -11.33 -7.75
N GLU A 526 -33.36 -12.33 -7.36
CA GLU A 526 -33.67 -13.21 -6.22
C GLU A 526 -33.82 -12.40 -4.92
N PHE A 527 -32.87 -11.50 -4.62
CA PHE A 527 -32.99 -10.60 -3.46
C PHE A 527 -34.25 -9.74 -3.49
N CYS A 528 -34.64 -9.22 -4.66
CA CYS A 528 -35.83 -8.39 -4.78
C CYS A 528 -37.13 -9.15 -4.44
N CYS A 529 -37.14 -10.47 -4.61
CA CYS A 529 -38.29 -11.33 -4.37
C CYS A 529 -38.30 -11.99 -2.99
N SER A 530 -37.13 -12.35 -2.43
CA SER A 530 -37.04 -13.21 -1.24
C SER A 530 -36.34 -12.60 -0.03
N LEU A 531 -35.89 -11.34 -0.08
CA LEU A 531 -35.17 -10.74 1.06
C LEU A 531 -36.09 -10.59 2.29
N THR A 532 -35.62 -11.13 3.42
CA THR A 532 -36.24 -11.03 4.75
C THR A 532 -35.23 -10.48 5.77
N PRO A 533 -35.67 -10.02 6.96
CA PRO A 533 -34.75 -9.58 8.02
C PRO A 533 -33.75 -10.67 8.44
N GLU A 534 -34.16 -11.94 8.48
CA GLU A 534 -33.33 -13.07 8.91
C GLU A 534 -32.26 -13.41 7.85
N SER A 535 -32.62 -13.32 6.58
CA SER A 535 -31.74 -13.63 5.44
C SER A 535 -30.82 -12.46 5.05
N TYR A 536 -30.98 -11.29 5.67
CA TYR A 536 -30.25 -10.05 5.33
C TYR A 536 -28.73 -10.19 5.41
N PHE A 537 -28.21 -10.83 6.46
CA PHE A 537 -26.76 -11.00 6.64
C PHE A 537 -26.15 -11.91 5.56
N HIS A 538 -26.83 -13.00 5.22
CA HIS A 538 -26.39 -13.91 4.15
C HIS A 538 -26.53 -13.27 2.75
N ALA A 539 -27.56 -12.45 2.53
CA ALA A 539 -27.69 -11.65 1.30
C ALA A 539 -26.50 -10.68 1.15
N LEU A 540 -26.09 -10.02 2.24
CA LEU A 540 -24.95 -9.12 2.25
C LEU A 540 -23.65 -9.87 1.94
N ASP A 541 -23.42 -11.03 2.55
CA ASP A 541 -22.25 -11.86 2.28
C ASP A 541 -22.22 -12.33 0.82
N LEU A 542 -23.37 -12.74 0.26
CA LEU A 542 -23.51 -13.08 -1.15
C LEU A 542 -23.20 -11.89 -2.06
N ALA A 543 -23.73 -10.71 -1.74
CA ALA A 543 -23.48 -9.48 -2.50
C ALA A 543 -22.00 -9.09 -2.52
N ARG A 544 -21.21 -9.51 -1.51
CA ARG A 544 -19.77 -9.25 -1.37
C ARG A 544 -18.87 -10.31 -2.02
N VAL A 545 -19.38 -11.47 -2.41
CA VAL A 545 -18.57 -12.52 -3.07
C VAL A 545 -17.73 -11.98 -4.25
N PRO A 546 -18.25 -11.10 -5.14
CA PRO A 546 -17.44 -10.55 -6.22
C PRO A 546 -16.20 -9.76 -5.79
N GLU A 547 -16.09 -9.36 -4.52
CA GLU A 547 -14.92 -8.65 -4.00
C GLU A 547 -13.65 -9.49 -4.10
N THR A 548 -13.76 -10.81 -3.95
CA THR A 548 -12.64 -11.77 -4.02
C THR A 548 -12.19 -12.06 -5.45
N ILE A 549 -13.07 -11.85 -6.44
CA ILE A 549 -12.75 -12.04 -7.87
C ILE A 549 -11.84 -10.90 -8.34
N ARG A 550 -10.52 -11.13 -8.32
CA ARG A 550 -9.50 -10.15 -8.72
C ARG A 550 -8.43 -10.80 -9.60
N GLY A 551 -7.74 -9.98 -10.37
CA GLY A 551 -6.58 -10.41 -11.16
C GLY A 551 -6.91 -10.60 -12.63
N TYR A 552 -6.03 -11.31 -13.34
CA TYR A 552 -6.09 -11.52 -14.79
C TYR A 552 -5.75 -12.98 -15.12
N GLY A 553 -6.25 -13.51 -16.23
CA GLY A 553 -5.92 -14.86 -16.71
C GLY A 553 -6.04 -15.92 -15.62
N HIS A 554 -4.99 -16.75 -15.44
CA HIS A 554 -5.00 -17.86 -14.48
C HIS A 554 -5.22 -17.41 -13.02
N VAL A 555 -4.76 -16.20 -12.64
CA VAL A 555 -4.97 -15.65 -11.29
C VAL A 555 -6.46 -15.38 -11.06
N LYS A 556 -7.12 -14.78 -12.06
CA LYS A 556 -8.56 -14.51 -11.99
C LYS A 556 -9.35 -15.82 -12.00
N GLU A 557 -8.98 -16.76 -12.86
CA GLU A 557 -9.65 -18.05 -13.00
C GLU A 557 -9.65 -18.84 -11.67
N ARG A 558 -8.53 -18.88 -10.96
CA ARG A 558 -8.44 -19.46 -9.62
C ARG A 558 -9.40 -18.76 -8.64
N ASN A 559 -9.35 -17.43 -8.59
CA ASN A 559 -10.19 -16.65 -7.68
C ASN A 559 -11.69 -16.78 -7.99
N VAL A 560 -12.06 -16.92 -9.27
CA VAL A 560 -13.44 -17.21 -9.69
C VAL A 560 -13.87 -18.59 -9.19
N ARG A 561 -13.03 -19.63 -9.33
CA ARG A 561 -13.34 -20.97 -8.82
C ARG A 561 -13.60 -20.97 -7.31
N GLU A 562 -12.76 -20.29 -6.53
CA GLU A 562 -12.92 -20.12 -5.08
C GLU A 562 -14.19 -19.33 -4.73
N ALA A 563 -14.45 -18.23 -5.45
CA ALA A 563 -15.65 -17.41 -5.26
C ALA A 563 -16.94 -18.19 -5.56
N HIS A 564 -16.99 -18.98 -6.62
CA HIS A 564 -18.14 -19.82 -6.95
C HIS A 564 -18.40 -20.89 -5.88
N ALA A 565 -17.35 -21.50 -5.32
CA ALA A 565 -17.50 -22.45 -4.23
C ALA A 565 -18.14 -21.78 -2.99
N ARG A 566 -17.65 -20.59 -2.62
CA ARG A 566 -18.21 -19.81 -1.51
C ARG A 566 -19.63 -19.33 -1.79
N GLN A 567 -19.93 -18.90 -3.02
CA GLN A 567 -21.27 -18.48 -3.42
C GLN A 567 -22.29 -19.60 -3.27
N LYS A 568 -21.95 -20.83 -3.70
CA LYS A 568 -22.84 -22.00 -3.55
C LYS A 568 -23.17 -22.28 -2.09
N GLU A 569 -22.16 -22.23 -1.22
CA GLU A 569 -22.35 -22.43 0.22
C GLU A 569 -23.28 -21.36 0.82
N LEU A 570 -23.05 -20.09 0.50
CA LEU A 570 -23.85 -18.98 1.01
C LEU A 570 -25.29 -18.97 0.46
N LEU A 571 -25.50 -19.39 -0.80
CA LEU A 571 -26.83 -19.50 -1.41
C LEU A 571 -27.71 -20.52 -0.68
N VAL A 572 -27.14 -21.66 -0.26
CA VAL A 572 -27.87 -22.67 0.52
C VAL A 572 -28.34 -22.08 1.85
N ARG A 573 -27.47 -21.33 2.54
CA ARG A 573 -27.82 -20.67 3.82
C ARG A 573 -28.88 -19.59 3.62
N TYR A 574 -28.70 -18.71 2.65
CA TYR A 574 -29.64 -17.65 2.31
C TYR A 574 -31.05 -18.19 2.03
N ARG A 575 -31.16 -19.21 1.18
CA ARG A 575 -32.45 -19.83 0.85
C ARG A 575 -33.07 -20.58 2.03
N GLY A 576 -32.24 -21.15 2.91
CA GLY A 576 -32.69 -21.75 4.17
C GLY A 576 -33.38 -20.73 5.08
N ASP A 577 -32.77 -19.55 5.28
CA ASP A 577 -33.33 -18.48 6.10
C ASP A 577 -34.60 -17.88 5.51
N CYS A 578 -34.66 -17.76 4.17
CA CYS A 578 -35.88 -17.31 3.49
C CYS A 578 -37.04 -18.30 3.72
N ALA A 579 -36.75 -19.61 3.69
CA ALA A 579 -37.75 -20.64 3.90
C ALA A 579 -38.23 -20.74 5.36
N SER A 580 -37.34 -20.54 6.35
CA SER A 580 -37.74 -20.51 7.77
C SER A 580 -38.63 -19.30 8.08
N SER A 581 -38.30 -18.12 7.52
CA SER A 581 -39.11 -16.91 7.65
C SER A 581 -40.50 -17.07 7.01
N ALA A 582 -40.59 -17.75 5.86
CA ALA A 582 -41.86 -18.09 5.22
C ALA A 582 -42.70 -19.11 6.02
N ALA A 583 -42.06 -20.03 6.76
CA ALA A 583 -42.73 -21.02 7.60
C ALA A 583 -43.22 -20.42 8.94
N GLU A 584 -42.51 -19.45 9.51
CA GLU A 584 -42.95 -18.73 10.70
C GLU A 584 -44.09 -17.73 10.40
N SER A 585 -44.21 -17.28 9.15
CA SER A 585 -45.26 -16.34 8.70
C SER A 585 -46.56 -16.98 8.19
N GLY A 586 -46.74 -18.31 8.27
CA GLY A 586 -48.06 -18.93 8.06
C GLY A 586 -48.23 -20.35 8.63
N PRO A 587 -49.38 -20.74 9.25
CA PRO A 587 -50.59 -19.99 9.61
C PRO A 587 -50.77 -19.87 11.14
N GLN A 588 -50.45 -18.72 11.73
CA GLN A 588 -51.05 -18.31 13.02
C GLN A 588 -52.40 -17.59 12.85
N VAL A 589 -52.95 -17.57 11.63
CA VAL A 589 -54.23 -16.89 11.28
C VAL A 589 -55.41 -17.86 11.15
N GLN A 590 -55.23 -19.18 11.30
CA GLN A 590 -56.35 -20.14 11.27
C GLN A 590 -56.89 -20.56 12.64
N ASP A 591 -56.16 -20.34 13.74
CA ASP A 591 -56.63 -20.70 15.09
C ASP A 591 -57.30 -19.54 15.87
N ALA A 592 -57.33 -18.32 15.32
CA ALA A 592 -58.04 -17.18 15.90
C ALA A 592 -59.48 -16.99 15.37
N LEU A 593 -59.97 -17.90 14.51
CA LEU A 593 -61.35 -17.92 13.99
C LEU A 593 -62.14 -19.17 14.43
N ARG A 594 -61.63 -19.91 15.43
CA ARG A 594 -62.30 -21.05 16.07
C ARG A 594 -62.40 -20.93 17.60
N ALA A 595 -62.36 -19.71 18.14
CA ALA A 595 -62.65 -19.41 19.54
C ALA A 595 -63.85 -18.47 19.66
#